data_AF-A0A484ZP80-F1
#
_entry.id   AF-A0A484ZP80-F1
#
_cell.length_a   1.000
_cell.length_b   1.000
_cell.length_c   1.000
_cell.angle_alpha   90.00
_cell.angle_beta   90.00
_cell.angle_gamma   90.00
#
_symmetry.space_group_name_H-M   'P 1'
#
loop_
_entity.id
_entity.type
_entity.pdbx_description
1 polymer ?
#
loop_
_entity_poly.entity_id
_entity_poly.type
_entity_poly.pdbx_seq_one_letter_code
_entity_poly.pdbx_strand_id
1 'polypeptide(L)' 'MVKISGSEFCQTLILCAVLVFFLAGSYALLTIVATAVVVLIYRTLIQNKLGGQTGDTIGAGIEIGELLFLLLMVH' A
#
# COMPACT_ATOMS: atom_id res chain seq x y z
N MET A 1 -17.26 4.16 10.89
CA MET A 1 -16.09 3.33 10.54
C MET A 1 -16.19 3.04 9.05
N VAL A 2 -15.33 3.63 8.21
CA VAL A 2 -15.36 3.36 6.77
C VAL A 2 -14.99 1.89 6.56
N LYS A 3 -15.97 1.08 6.16
CA LYS A 3 -15.74 -0.32 5.82
C LYS A 3 -15.30 -0.39 4.36
N ILE A 4 -13.99 -0.48 4.14
CA ILE A 4 -13.46 -0.72 2.80
C ILE A 4 -13.80 -2.16 2.42
N SER A 5 -14.62 -2.33 1.39
CA SER A 5 -14.93 -3.64 0.81
C SER A 5 -13.69 -4.22 0.14
N GLY A 6 -13.56 -5.55 0.11
CA GLY A 6 -12.49 -6.21 -0.65
C GLY A 6 -12.45 -5.78 -2.12
N SER A 7 -13.63 -5.49 -2.70
CA SER A 7 -13.73 -4.97 -4.08
C SER A 7 -13.10 -3.58 -4.23
N GLU A 8 -13.38 -2.66 -3.30
CA GLU A 8 -12.85 -1.28 -3.32
C GLU A 8 -11.32 -1.29 -3.15
N PHE A 9 -10.83 -2.21 -2.29
CA PHE A 9 -9.39 -2.42 -2.10
C PHE A 9 -8.73 -2.92 -3.40
N CYS A 10 -9.30 -3.94 -4.05
CA CYS A 10 -8.77 -4.45 -5.31
C CYS A 10 -8.81 -3.39 -6.42
N GLN A 11 -9.88 -2.61 -6.53
CA GLN A 11 -9.99 -1.53 -7.50
C GLN A 11 -8.90 -0.47 -7.29
N THR A 12 -8.67 -0.06 -6.03
CA THR A 12 -7.61 0.88 -5.70
C THR A 12 -6.23 0.32 -6.06
N LEU A 13 -5.98 -0.97 -5.78
CA LEU A 13 -4.71 -1.61 -6.08
C LEU A 13 -4.46 -1.69 -7.60
N ILE A 14 -5.48 -2.05 -8.38
CA ILE A 14 -5.41 -2.11 -9.84
C ILE A 14 -5.16 -0.71 -10.41
N LEU A 15 -5.90 0.30 -9.94
CA LEU A 15 -5.72 1.68 -10.38
C LEU A 15 -4.28 2.17 -10.10
N CYS A 16 -3.77 1.88 -8.90
CA CYS A 16 -2.40 2.21 -8.52
C CYS A 16 -1.38 1.52 -9.45
N ALA A 17 -1.56 0.24 -9.73
CA ALA A 17 -0.70 -0.52 -10.63
C ALA A 17 -0.71 0.03 -12.07
N VAL A 18 -1.90 0.39 -12.59
CA VAL A 18 -2.03 1.02 -13.91
C VAL A 18 -1.32 2.37 -13.95
N LEU A 19 -1.54 3.23 -12.95
CA LEU A 19 -0.89 4.55 -12.90
C LEU A 19 0.63 4.42 -12.87
N VAL A 20 1.18 3.57 -11.99
CA VAL A 20 2.62 3.38 -11.91
C VAL A 20 3.20 2.76 -13.18
N PHE A 21 2.49 1.83 -13.83
CA PHE A 21 2.93 1.30 -15.12
C PHE A 21 3.06 2.41 -16.18
N PHE A 22 2.10 3.34 -16.24
CA PHE A 22 2.18 4.46 -17.19
C PHE A 22 3.25 5.49 -16.83
N LEU A 23 3.50 5.74 -15.55
CA LEU A 23 4.44 6.77 -15.10
C LEU A 23 5.90 6.27 -15.04
N ALA A 24 6.11 5.05 -14.55
CA ALA A 24 7.43 4.49 -14.27
C ALA A 24 7.74 3.26 -15.13
N GLY A 25 6.79 2.73 -15.92
CA GLY A 25 7.02 1.57 -16.77
C GLY A 25 6.88 0.24 -16.05
N SER A 26 7.17 -0.86 -16.77
CA SER A 26 6.95 -2.23 -16.29
C SER A 26 7.84 -2.64 -15.11
N TYR A 27 9.03 -2.04 -14.95
CA TYR A 27 9.96 -2.39 -13.87
C TYR A 27 9.37 -2.05 -12.48
N ALA A 28 8.59 -0.98 -12.40
CA ALA A 28 7.99 -0.51 -11.14
C ALA A 28 6.81 -1.36 -10.66
N LEU A 29 6.34 -2.33 -11.47
CA LEU A 29 5.28 -3.25 -11.06
C LEU A 29 5.73 -4.17 -9.92
N LEU A 30 6.97 -4.67 -9.95
CA LEU A 30 7.51 -5.50 -8.87
C LEU A 30 7.66 -4.68 -7.58
N THR A 31 8.06 -3.41 -7.71
CA THR A 31 8.16 -2.45 -6.61
C THR A 31 6.82 -2.25 -5.91
N ILE A 32 5.72 -2.05 -6.66
CA ILE A 32 4.38 -1.96 -6.06
C ILE A 32 4.00 -3.24 -5.32
N VAL A 33 4.24 -4.41 -5.92
CA VAL A 33 3.86 -5.68 -5.28
C VAL A 33 4.60 -5.85 -3.96
N ALA A 34 5.90 -5.55 -3.94
CA ALA A 34 6.71 -5.59 -2.72
C ALA A 34 6.19 -4.58 -1.67
N THR A 35 5.92 -3.33 -2.07
CA THR A 35 5.36 -2.32 -1.17
C THR A 35 4.00 -2.74 -0.61
N ALA A 36 3.11 -3.26 -1.45
CA ALA A 36 1.78 -3.70 -1.05
C ALA A 36 1.84 -4.83 0.00
N VAL A 37 2.76 -5.79 -0.16
CA VAL A 37 2.97 -6.85 0.84
C VAL A 37 3.36 -6.25 2.20
N VAL A 38 4.29 -5.30 2.24
CA VAL A 38 4.71 -4.66 3.49
C VAL A 38 3.58 -3.86 4.13
N VAL A 39 2.80 -3.12 3.35
CA VAL A 39 1.63 -2.36 3.85
C VAL A 39 0.55 -3.31 4.39
N LEU A 40 0.33 -4.47 3.77
CA LEU A 40 -0.60 -5.49 4.26
C LEU A 40 -0.12 -6.13 5.57
N ILE A 41 1.18 -6.39 5.70
CA ILE A 41 1.78 -6.85 6.95
C ILE A 41 1.59 -5.79 8.04
N TYR A 42 1.93 -4.52 7.76
CA TYR A 42 1.72 -3.41 8.68
C TYR A 42 0.26 -3.33 9.15
N ARG A 43 -0.70 -3.38 8.22
CA ARG A 43 -2.13 -3.39 8.53
C ARG A 43 -2.48 -4.55 9.47
N THR A 44 -2.00 -5.76 9.17
CA THR A 44 -2.28 -6.95 9.99
C THR A 44 -1.69 -6.81 11.40
N LEU A 45 -0.47 -6.28 11.52
CA LEU A 45 0.17 -6.02 12.82
C LEU A 45 -0.60 -5.01 13.65
N ILE A 46 -1.05 -3.93 13.03
CA ILE A 46 -1.85 -2.90 13.71
C ILE A 46 -3.21 -3.46 14.15
N GLN A 47 -3.90 -4.20 13.29
CA GLN A 47 -5.16 -4.86 13.64
C GLN A 47 -4.99 -5.80 14.84
N ASN A 48 -3.91 -6.59 14.86
CA ASN A 48 -3.63 -7.52 15.97
C ASN A 48 -3.21 -6.82 17.27
N LYS A 49 -2.56 -5.65 17.20
CA LYS A 49 -2.07 -4.93 18.38
C LYS A 49 -3.09 -3.94 18.97
N LEU A 50 -3.86 -3.26 18.12
CA LEU A 50 -4.73 -2.14 18.49
C LEU A 50 -6.22 -2.45 18.27
N GLY A 51 -6.56 -3.61 17.70
CA GLY A 51 -7.96 -4.01 17.43
C GLY A 51 -8.62 -3.22 16.30
N GLY A 52 -7.85 -2.45 15.54
CA GLY A 52 -8.35 -1.54 14.52
C GLY A 52 -7.25 -0.59 14.03
N GLN A 53 -7.60 0.28 13.09
CA GLN A 53 -6.74 1.37 12.61
C GLN A 53 -7.38 2.72 12.94
N THR A 54 -6.58 3.65 13.45
CA THR A 54 -6.92 5.06 13.62
C THR A 54 -6.36 5.89 12.47
N GLY A 55 -6.76 7.17 12.37
CA GLY A 55 -6.20 8.10 11.38
C GLY A 55 -4.67 8.14 11.38
N ASP A 56 -4.06 8.17 12.57
CA ASP A 56 -2.59 8.20 12.72
C ASP A 56 -1.92 6.94 12.14
N THR A 57 -2.49 5.77 12.38
CA THR A 57 -1.94 4.51 11.83
C THR A 57 -2.16 4.39 10.32
N ILE A 58 -3.24 4.97 9.80
CA ILE A 58 -3.47 4.99 8.35
C ILE A 58 -2.48 5.94 7.70
N GLY A 59 -2.28 7.14 8.26
CA GLY A 59 -1.29 8.12 7.80
C GLY A 59 0.13 7.56 7.82
N ALA A 60 0.55 6.96 8.94
CA ALA A 60 1.85 6.31 9.03
C ALA A 60 2.02 5.17 8.01
N GLY A 61 0.97 4.39 7.76
CA GLY A 61 0.98 3.34 6.73
C GLY A 61 1.19 3.89 5.31
N ILE A 62 0.63 5.07 5.00
CA ILE A 62 0.83 5.74 3.71
C ILE A 62 2.28 6.21 3.58
N GLU A 63 2.82 6.92 4.57
CA GLU A 63 4.22 7.39 4.54
C GLU A 63 5.22 6.24 4.41
N ILE A 64 5.00 5.14 5.15
CA ILE A 64 5.83 3.92 5.05
C ILE A 64 5.73 3.33 3.64
N GLY A 65 4.53 3.27 3.07
CA GLY A 65 4.31 2.76 1.71
C GLY A 65 5.03 3.60 0.66
N GLU A 66 4.91 4.92 0.72
CA GLU A 66 5.58 5.85 -0.20
C GLU A 66 7.10 5.74 -0.09
N LEU A 67 7.63 5.78 1.14
CA LEU A 67 9.06 5.66 1.39
C LEU A 67 9.63 4.34 0.85
N LEU A 68 8.93 3.23 1.11
CA LEU A 68 9.36 1.91 0.64
C LEU A 68 9.28 1.80 -0.89
N PHE A 69 8.23 2.31 -1.51
CA PHE A 69 8.10 2.34 -2.96
C PHE A 69 9.27 3.11 -3.60
N LEU A 70 9.56 4.32 -3.12
CA LEU A 70 10.66 5.12 -3.64
C LEU A 70 12.02 4.45 -3.41
N LEU A 71 12.24 3.87 -2.22
CA LEU A 71 13.49 3.17 -1.89
C LEU A 71 13.75 1.99 -2.83
N LEU A 72 12.71 1.20 -3.11
CA LEU A 72 12.78 0.04 -3.99
C LEU A 72 12.81 0.42 -5.47
N MET A 73 12.31 1.60 -5.85
CA MET A 73 12.33 2.08 -7.24
C MET A 73 13.67 2.70 -7.64
N VAL A 74 14.42 3.24 -6.67
CA VAL A 74 15.74 3.85 -6.91
C VAL A 74 16.85 2.82 -7.17
N HIS A 75 16.60 1.54 -6.90
CA HIS A 75 17.52 0.42 -7.16
C HIS A 75 17.04 -0.40 -8.36
#